data_AF-A0A9E2V7K4-F1
#
_entry.id   AF-A0A9E2V7K4-F1
#
_cell.length_a   1.000
_cell.length_b   1.000
_cell.length_c   1.000
_cell.angle_alpha   90.00
_cell.angle_beta   90.00
_cell.angle_gamma   90.00
#
_symmetry.space_group_name_H-M   'P 1'
#
loop_
_entity.id
_entity.type
_entity.pdbx_description
1 polymer ?
#
loop_
_entity_poly.entity_id
_entity_poly.type
_entity_poly.pdbx_seq_one_letter_code
_entity_poly.pdbx_strand_id
1 'polypeptide(L)' 'MNYRESYLQQEIDLIENSGEMPEVAFYEALYYLTEEEDGPKLILTSADIKFLEDAVVNRFKTIILRD' A
#
# COMPACT_ATOMS: atom_id res chain seq x y z
N MET A 1 1.28 19.53 3.52
CA MET A 1 1.11 18.13 3.09
C MET A 1 -0.36 17.80 3.21
N ASN A 2 -0.98 17.26 2.16
CA ASN A 2 -2.40 16.88 2.19
C ASN A 2 -2.55 15.60 3.01
N TYR A 3 -3.49 15.56 3.96
CA TYR A 3 -3.71 14.39 4.84
C TYR A 3 -3.95 13.10 4.03
N ARG A 4 -4.64 13.22 2.89
CA ARG A 4 -4.86 12.11 1.96
C ARG A 4 -3.55 11.52 1.45
N GLU A 5 -2.65 12.38 0.96
CA GLU A 5 -1.35 11.96 0.41
C GLU A 5 -0.49 11.31 1.50
N SER A 6 -0.57 11.79 2.75
CA SER A 6 0.18 11.18 3.85
C SER A 6 -0.32 9.79 4.21
N TYR A 7 -1.63 9.51 4.16
CA TYR A 7 -2.13 8.14 4.39
C TYR A 7 -1.68 7.21 3.26
N LEU A 8 -1.82 7.64 2.01
CA LEU A 8 -1.41 6.84 0.87
C LEU A 8 0.09 6.53 0.90
N GLN A 9 0.93 7.52 1.20
CA GLN A 9 2.38 7.32 1.28
C GLN A 9 2.76 6.37 2.41
N GLN A 10 2.11 6.47 3.57
CA GLN A 10 2.35 5.54 4.69
C GLN A 10 2.07 4.10 4.29
N GLU A 11 0.94 3.85 3.61
CA GLU A 11 0.60 2.49 3.16
C GLU A 11 1.55 1.97 2.06
N ILE A 12 1.98 2.84 1.14
CA ILE A 12 3.02 2.50 0.15
C ILE A 12 4.30 2.05 0.87
N ASP A 13 4.76 2.83 1.84
CA ASP A 13 5.98 2.53 2.59
C ASP A 13 5.82 1.21 3.38
N LEU A 14 4.64 0.94 3.94
CA LEU A 14 4.34 -0.32 4.64
C LEU A 14 4.40 -1.53 3.70
N ILE A 15 3.85 -1.43 2.49
CA ILE A 15 3.91 -2.49 1.48
C ILE A 15 5.35 -2.74 1.03
N GLU A 16 6.13 -1.68 0.72
CA GLU A 16 7.53 -1.84 0.30
C GLU A 16 8.40 -2.49 1.40
N ASN A 17 8.03 -2.30 2.66
CA ASN A 17 8.75 -2.84 3.81
C ASN A 17 8.07 -4.06 4.44
N SER A 18 7.05 -4.64 3.80
CA SER A 18 6.25 -5.75 4.35
C SER A 18 7.07 -7.05 4.53
N GLY A 19 6.45 -8.15 4.94
CA GLY A 19 7.10 -9.47 4.99
C GLY A 19 7.33 -10.09 3.59
N GLU A 20 7.24 -11.41 3.53
CA GLU A 20 7.36 -12.21 2.28
C GLU A 20 6.09 -12.20 1.42
N MET A 21 5.00 -11.57 1.90
CA MET A 21 3.68 -11.54 1.25
C MET A 21 3.19 -10.10 1.06
N PRO A 22 3.80 -9.31 0.15
CA PRO A 22 3.40 -7.92 -0.08
C PRO A 22 1.96 -7.77 -0.62
N GLU A 23 1.40 -8.81 -1.24
CA GLU A 23 -0.01 -8.84 -1.67
C GLU A 23 -0.99 -8.79 -0.50
N VAL A 24 -0.64 -9.37 0.66
CA VAL A 24 -1.48 -9.30 1.87
C VAL A 24 -1.45 -7.88 2.41
N ALA A 25 -0.26 -7.29 2.54
CA ALA A 25 -0.09 -5.90 2.97
C ALA A 25 -0.84 -4.91 2.05
N PHE A 26 -0.90 -5.20 0.75
CA PHE A 26 -1.69 -4.41 -0.19
C PHE A 26 -3.20 -4.46 0.08
N TYR A 27 -3.77 -5.65 0.33
CA TYR A 27 -5.20 -5.74 0.66
C TYR A 27 -5.52 -5.16 2.05
N GLU A 28 -4.60 -5.26 3.01
CA GLU A 28 -4.70 -4.56 4.30
C GLU A 28 -4.72 -3.04 4.10
N ALA A 29 -3.81 -2.50 3.27
CA ALA A 29 -3.79 -1.09 2.92
C ALA A 29 -5.08 -0.63 2.23
N LEU A 30 -5.62 -1.42 1.28
CA LEU A 30 -6.91 -1.11 0.66
C LEU A 30 -8.01 -1.02 1.71
N TYR A 31 -8.11 -2.04 2.57
CA TYR A 31 -9.13 -2.07 3.63
C TYR A 31 -8.99 -0.88 4.58
N TYR A 32 -7.78 -0.60 5.07
CA TYR A 32 -7.49 0.55 5.92
C TYR A 32 -7.94 1.85 5.25
N LEU A 33 -7.50 2.09 4.02
CA LEU A 33 -7.73 3.34 3.31
C LEU A 33 -9.21 3.56 2.97
N THR A 34 -10.00 2.50 2.71
CA THR A 34 -11.37 2.65 2.19
C THR A 34 -12.48 2.20 3.13
N GLU A 35 -12.27 1.13 3.90
CA GLU A 35 -13.35 0.39 4.57
C GLU A 35 -13.24 0.36 6.10
N GLU A 36 -12.05 0.49 6.68
CA GLU A 36 -11.85 0.39 8.14
C GLU A 36 -12.60 1.50 8.89
N GLU A 37 -13.35 1.15 9.95
CA GLU A 37 -14.22 2.06 10.70
C GLU A 37 -13.50 3.31 11.20
N ASP A 38 -12.30 3.14 11.76
CA ASP A 38 -11.43 4.21 12.25
C ASP A 38 -10.39 4.68 11.22
N GLY A 39 -10.47 4.18 9.98
CA GLY A 39 -9.58 4.55 8.87
C GLY A 39 -9.98 5.85 8.15
N PRO A 40 -9.18 6.31 7.17
CA PRO A 40 -9.40 7.59 6.49
C PRO A 40 -10.57 7.63 5.49
N LYS A 41 -11.21 6.49 5.19
CA LYS A 41 -12.41 6.39 4.31
C LYS A 41 -12.24 7.09 2.96
N LEU A 42 -11.07 6.95 2.37
CA LEU A 42 -10.71 7.57 1.10
C LEU A 42 -11.44 6.90 -0.06
N ILE A 43 -11.74 7.69 -1.08
CA ILE A 43 -12.09 7.16 -2.40
C ILE A 43 -10.80 7.15 -3.22
N LEU A 44 -10.30 5.96 -3.50
CA LEU A 44 -9.07 5.77 -4.27
C LEU A 44 -9.35 5.91 -5.76
N THR A 45 -8.49 6.66 -6.44
CA THR A 45 -8.45 6.70 -7.90
C THR A 45 -7.63 5.53 -8.43
N SER A 46 -7.75 5.24 -9.72
CA SER A 46 -6.90 4.23 -10.37
C SER A 46 -5.40 4.54 -10.24
N ALA A 47 -5.01 5.82 -10.13
CA ALA A 47 -3.62 6.20 -9.92
C ALA A 47 -3.13 5.84 -8.51
N ASP A 48 -3.96 6.03 -7.48
CA ASP A 48 -3.58 5.65 -6.11
C ASP A 48 -3.41 4.13 -5.97
N ILE A 49 -4.34 3.38 -6.57
CA ILE A 49 -4.26 1.92 -6.62
C ILE A 49 -2.98 1.49 -7.35
N LYS A 50 -2.65 2.14 -8.47
CA LYS A 50 -1.44 1.84 -9.23
C LYS A 50 -0.17 2.05 -8.40
N PHE A 51 -0.10 3.10 -7.58
CA PHE A 51 1.06 3.32 -6.70
C PHE A 51 1.20 2.22 -5.65
N LEU A 52 0.08 1.78 -5.05
CA LEU A 52 0.08 0.66 -4.10
C LEU A 52 0.50 -0.67 -4.78
N GLU A 53 0.03 -0.93 -6.01
CA GLU A 53 0.47 -2.10 -6.79
C GLU A 53 1.97 -2.04 -7.14
N ASP A 54 2.49 -0.88 -7.50
CA ASP A 54 3.90 -0.71 -7.83
C ASP A 54 4.79 -0.97 -6.60
N ALA A 55 4.34 -0.60 -5.40
CA ALA A 55 4.98 -0.95 -4.13
C ALA A 55 5.06 -2.48 -3.93
N VAL A 56 3.97 -3.21 -4.24
CA VAL A 56 3.95 -4.69 -4.18
C VAL A 56 5.00 -5.28 -5.13
N VAL A 57 5.02 -4.80 -6.38
CA VAL A 57 5.97 -5.26 -7.40
C VAL A 57 7.42 -4.96 -6.97
N ASN A 58 7.68 -3.79 -6.39
CA ASN A 58 8.99 -3.43 -5.87
C ASN A 58 9.42 -4.36 -4.74
N ARG A 59 8.50 -4.70 -3.83
CA ARG A 59 8.80 -5.62 -2.76
C ARG A 59 9.07 -7.04 -3.27
N PHE A 60 8.26 -7.56 -4.19
CA PHE A 60 8.54 -8.86 -4.80
C PHE A 60 9.91 -8.91 -5.48
N LYS A 61 10.27 -7.86 -6.24
CA LYS A 61 11.62 -7.77 -6.84
C LYS A 61 12.72 -7.81 -5.77
N THR A 62 12.53 -7.10 -4.66
CA THR A 62 13.49 -7.07 -3.56
C THR A 62 13.68 -8.44 -2.93
N ILE A 63 12.58 -9.17 -2.68
CA ILE A 63 12.61 -10.54 -2.16
C ILE A 63 13.36 -11.47 -3.12
N ILE A 64 12.96 -11.47 -4.39
CA ILE A 64 13.53 -12.36 -5.43
C ILE A 64 15.02 -12.09 -5.66
N LEU A 65 15.47 -10.83 -5.54
CA LEU A 65 16.87 -10.47 -5.75
C LEU A 65 17.74 -10.66 -4.49
N ARG A 66 17.12 -10.75 -3.31
CA ARG A 66 17.80 -11.07 -2.05
C ARG A 66 18.11 -12.57 -1.97
N ASP A 67 17.14 -13.38 -2.36
CA ASP A 67 17.18 -14.85 -2.30
C ASP A 67 17.98 -15.46 -3.46
#